data_AF-A0A2A4PDM5-F1
#
_entry.id   AF-A0A2A4PDM5-F1
#
_cell.length_a   1.000
_cell.length_b   1.000
_cell.length_c   1.000
_cell.angle_alpha   90.00
_cell.angle_beta   90.00
_cell.angle_gamma   90.00
#
_symmetry.space_group_name_H-M   'P 1'
#
loop_
_entity.id
_entity.type
_entity.pdbx_description
1 polymer ?
#
loop_
_entity_poly.entity_id
_entity_poly.type
_entity_poly.pdbx_seq_one_letter_code
_entity_poly.pdbx_strand_id
1 'polypeptide(L)'
;MTAPRLRIVLPVAFIVALAGPLLRSLPNGEFIPDLLLLLLLVVTPVRVDRLRTTVFLLIVFGLLRCSLSAVPIWSCWAGLGFGLALRALFHHHVSDSRFIGRLLVGIIAAVPLSLFDAHAANLIGVNFAPGVLEWRVVWLAVAWALLQTPPSWRRPARAI
;
A
#
# COMPACT_ATOMS: atom_id res chain seq x y z
N MET A 1 -18.27 0.62 3.19
CA MET A 1 -17.75 -0.34 4.20
C MET A 1 -18.76 -0.45 5.32
N THR A 2 -19.13 -1.67 5.71
CA THR A 2 -19.84 -1.90 6.97
C THR A 2 -18.87 -1.58 8.11
N ALA A 3 -19.31 -0.82 9.12
CA ALA A 3 -18.55 -0.48 10.33
C ALA A 3 -17.66 -1.62 10.91
N PRO A 4 -18.05 -2.92 10.89
CA PRO A 4 -17.20 -4.02 11.35
C PRO A 4 -15.83 -4.14 10.66
N ARG A 5 -15.69 -3.80 9.37
CA ARG A 5 -14.38 -3.95 8.70
C ARG A 5 -13.36 -2.92 9.18
N LEU A 6 -13.78 -1.69 9.43
CA LEU A 6 -12.91 -0.64 9.98
C LEU A 6 -12.44 -0.97 11.39
N ARG A 7 -13.29 -1.62 12.20
CA ARG A 7 -12.93 -2.10 13.54
C ARG A 7 -11.82 -3.14 13.54
N ILE A 8 -11.59 -3.86 12.44
CA ILE A 8 -10.51 -4.84 12.30
C ILE A 8 -9.28 -4.21 11.63
N VAL A 9 -9.50 -3.42 10.58
CA VAL A 9 -8.41 -2.80 9.81
C VAL A 9 -7.60 -1.83 10.65
N LEU A 10 -8.24 -1.00 11.47
CA LEU A 10 -7.54 0.00 12.27
C LEU A 10 -6.59 -0.63 13.32
N PRO A 11 -7.03 -1.61 14.14
CA PRO A 11 -6.11 -2.34 15.02
C PRO A 11 -4.98 -3.03 14.27
N VAL A 12 -5.26 -3.68 13.15
CA VAL A 12 -4.21 -4.35 12.36
C VAL A 12 -3.21 -3.34 11.81
N ALA A 13 -3.67 -2.20 11.30
CA ALA A 13 -2.81 -1.12 10.84
C ALA A 13 -1.94 -0.56 11.97
N PHE A 14 -2.50 -0.45 13.18
CA PHE A 14 -1.77 -0.01 14.36
C PHE A 14 -0.71 -1.03 14.82
N ILE A 15 -1.03 -2.33 14.80
CA ILE A 15 -0.06 -3.40 15.10
C ILE A 15 1.07 -3.40 14.07
N VAL A 16 0.74 -3.30 12.78
CA VAL A 16 1.73 -3.21 11.69
C VAL A 16 2.60 -1.96 11.83
N ALA A 17 1.99 -0.84 12.20
CA ALA A 17 2.68 0.42 12.49
C ALA A 17 3.69 0.25 13.63
N LEU A 18 3.31 -0.36 14.76
CA LEU A 18 4.23 -0.60 15.88
C LEU A 18 5.29 -1.66 15.59
N ALA A 19 4.94 -2.70 14.85
CA ALA A 19 5.87 -3.76 14.47
C ALA A 19 6.87 -3.30 13.41
N GLY A 20 6.51 -2.34 12.56
CA GLY A 20 7.35 -1.87 11.45
C GLY A 20 8.76 -1.45 11.86
N PRO A 21 8.94 -0.53 12.83
CA PRO A 21 10.26 -0.15 13.33
C PRO A 21 11.05 -1.33 13.91
N LEU A 22 10.39 -2.21 14.67
CA LEU A 22 11.02 -3.40 15.28
C LEU A 22 11.49 -4.40 14.21
N LEU A 23 10.72 -4.57 13.14
CA LEU A 23 11.09 -5.40 12.02
C LEU A 23 12.26 -4.80 11.23
N ARG A 24 12.31 -3.46 11.11
CA ARG A 24 13.37 -2.74 10.41
C ARG A 24 14.70 -2.71 11.17
N SER A 25 14.71 -2.94 12.49
CA SER A 25 15.95 -3.03 13.28
C SER A 25 16.65 -4.40 13.19
N LEU A 26 16.03 -5.39 12.55
CA LEU A 26 16.65 -6.69 12.28
C LEU A 26 17.79 -6.57 11.25
N PRO A 27 18.73 -7.54 11.16
CA PRO A 27 19.87 -7.47 10.23
C PRO A 27 19.48 -7.29 8.76
N ASN A 28 18.34 -7.84 8.35
CA ASN A 28 17.78 -7.69 7.00
C ASN A 28 16.51 -6.83 6.99
N GLY A 29 16.31 -6.03 8.04
CA GLY A 29 15.10 -5.24 8.24
C GLY A 29 14.89 -4.19 7.16
N GLU A 30 15.98 -3.73 6.52
CA GLU A 30 15.92 -2.79 5.40
C GLU A 30 15.21 -3.36 4.17
N PHE A 31 15.19 -4.67 3.98
CA PHE A 31 14.54 -5.33 2.84
C PHE A 31 13.03 -5.52 3.01
N ILE A 32 12.50 -5.26 4.20
CA ILE A 32 11.08 -5.47 4.50
C ILE A 32 10.25 -4.43 3.73
N PRO A 33 9.26 -4.87 2.92
CA PRO A 33 8.43 -3.97 2.13
C PRO A 33 7.54 -3.12 3.05
N ASP A 34 6.92 -2.10 2.46
CA ASP A 34 6.02 -1.26 3.20
C ASP A 34 4.69 -1.95 3.50
N LEU A 35 4.58 -2.50 4.71
CA LEU A 35 3.42 -3.25 5.16
C LEU A 35 2.16 -2.38 5.26
N LEU A 36 2.30 -1.07 5.51
CA LEU A 36 1.16 -0.14 5.56
C LEU A 36 0.59 0.09 4.15
N LEU A 37 1.45 0.29 3.14
CA LEU A 37 1.00 0.34 1.75
C LEU A 37 0.35 -0.97 1.32
N LEU A 38 0.96 -2.12 1.64
CA LEU A 38 0.39 -3.42 1.31
C LEU A 38 -1.01 -3.58 1.91
N LEU A 39 -1.18 -3.29 3.19
CA LEU A 39 -2.47 -3.35 3.88
C LEU A 39 -3.48 -2.37 3.25
N LEU A 40 -3.05 -1.15 2.91
CA LEU A 40 -3.90 -0.17 2.23
C LEU A 40 -4.38 -0.68 0.85
N LEU A 41 -3.49 -1.31 0.08
CA LEU A 41 -3.81 -1.90 -1.23
C LEU A 41 -4.69 -3.16 -1.11
N VAL A 42 -4.66 -3.89 -0.01
CA VAL A 42 -5.52 -5.06 0.20
C VAL A 42 -6.92 -4.65 0.67
N VAL A 43 -6.98 -3.67 1.59
CA VAL A 43 -8.23 -3.24 2.22
C VAL A 43 -9.06 -2.36 1.31
N THR A 44 -8.41 -1.51 0.50
CA THR A 44 -9.11 -0.56 -0.35
C THR A 44 -9.64 -1.29 -1.59
N PRO A 45 -10.96 -1.35 -1.84
CA PRO A 45 -11.47 -1.96 -3.07
C PRO A 45 -11.00 -1.18 -4.29
N VAL A 46 -10.87 -1.86 -5.43
CA VAL A 46 -10.45 -1.23 -6.70
C VAL A 46 -11.54 -0.28 -7.22
N ARG A 47 -12.80 -0.71 -7.16
CA ARG A 47 -13.95 0.16 -7.44
C ARG A 47 -14.28 0.95 -6.19
N VAL A 48 -14.02 2.25 -6.25
CA VAL A 48 -14.27 3.17 -5.15
C VAL A 48 -15.75 3.56 -5.15
N ASP A 49 -16.59 2.74 -4.52
CA ASP A 49 -18.02 3.08 -4.35
C ASP A 49 -18.21 4.29 -3.41
N ARG A 50 -17.21 4.61 -2.58
CA ARG A 50 -17.24 5.72 -1.62
C ARG A 50 -15.86 6.36 -1.47
N LEU A 51 -15.63 7.47 -2.20
CA LEU A 51 -14.39 8.25 -2.13
C LEU A 51 -14.02 8.64 -0.70
N ARG A 52 -15.01 9.05 0.10
CA ARG A 52 -14.83 9.45 1.52
C ARG A 52 -14.10 8.38 2.35
N THR A 53 -14.37 7.10 2.09
CA THR A 53 -13.74 6.03 2.88
C THR A 53 -12.30 5.78 2.44
N THR A 54 -12.02 5.81 1.14
CA THR A 54 -10.64 5.71 0.63
C THR A 54 -9.79 6.87 1.12
N VAL A 55 -10.33 8.10 1.07
CA VAL A 55 -9.65 9.30 1.59
C VAL A 55 -9.42 9.18 3.10
N PHE A 56 -10.41 8.73 3.87
CA PHE A 56 -10.23 8.51 5.31
C PHE A 56 -9.11 7.51 5.61
N LEU A 57 -9.08 6.36 4.91
CA LEU A 57 -8.02 5.36 5.08
C LEU A 57 -6.66 5.92 4.66
N LEU A 58 -6.58 6.66 3.55
CA LEU A 58 -5.34 7.31 3.11
C LEU A 58 -4.81 8.28 4.17
N ILE A 59 -5.69 9.10 4.75
CA ILE A 59 -5.31 10.05 5.81
C ILE A 59 -4.77 9.29 7.02
N VAL A 60 -5.50 8.29 7.52
CA VAL A 60 -5.10 7.52 8.70
C VAL A 60 -3.78 6.78 8.47
N PHE A 61 -3.63 6.09 7.33
CA PHE A 61 -2.41 5.34 7.03
C PHE A 61 -1.21 6.28 6.82
N GLY A 62 -1.40 7.43 6.20
CA GLY A 62 -0.32 8.41 6.06
C GLY A 62 0.08 9.04 7.39
N LEU A 63 -0.88 9.27 8.31
CA LEU A 63 -0.58 9.71 9.68
C LEU A 63 0.24 8.65 10.43
N LEU A 64 -0.20 7.39 10.39
CA LEU A 64 0.54 6.28 11.00
C LEU A 64 1.95 6.15 10.42
N ARG A 65 2.08 6.19 9.09
CA ARG A 65 3.39 6.14 8.43
C ARG A 65 4.29 7.31 8.82
N CYS A 66 3.75 8.52 8.86
CA CYS A 66 4.48 9.72 9.26
C CYS A 66 4.91 9.66 10.73
N SER A 67 4.11 9.09 11.64
CA SER A 67 4.51 8.94 13.04
C SER A 67 5.68 7.97 13.27
N LEU A 68 5.99 7.13 12.28
CA LEU A 68 7.01 6.09 12.37
C LEU A 68 8.24 6.36 11.51
N SER A 69 8.21 7.42 10.69
CA SER A 69 9.27 7.73 9.76
C SER A 69 9.63 9.22 9.84
N ALA A 70 10.89 9.55 9.59
CA ALA A 70 11.33 10.94 9.44
C ALA A 70 10.82 11.59 8.14
N VAL A 71 9.95 10.91 7.39
CA VAL A 71 9.42 11.37 6.11
C VAL A 71 8.28 12.37 6.36
N PRO A 72 8.27 13.53 5.68
CA PRO A 72 7.20 14.50 5.84
C PRO A 72 5.84 13.90 5.47
N ILE A 73 4.81 14.32 6.20
CA ILE A 73 3.43 13.83 6.05
C ILE A 73 2.90 13.93 4.61
N TRP A 74 3.30 14.97 3.89
CA TRP A 74 2.90 15.20 2.50
C TRP A 74 3.44 14.13 1.56
N SER A 75 4.70 13.72 1.72
CA SER A 75 5.31 12.64 0.93
C SER A 75 4.67 11.28 1.23
N CYS A 76 4.32 11.04 2.51
CA CYS A 76 3.57 9.86 2.93
C CYS A 76 2.22 9.76 2.21
N TRP A 77 1.42 10.84 2.22
CA TRP A 77 0.14 10.85 1.52
C TRP A 77 0.28 10.82 0.01
N ALA A 78 1.25 11.53 -0.56
CA ALA A 78 1.50 11.53 -2.00
C ALA A 78 1.86 10.12 -2.48
N GLY A 79 2.80 9.43 -1.84
CA GLY A 79 3.20 8.09 -2.23
C GLY A 79 2.07 7.06 -2.10
N LEU A 80 1.37 7.04 -0.96
CA LEU A 80 0.25 6.13 -0.73
C LEU A 80 -0.93 6.42 -1.69
N GLY A 81 -1.24 7.71 -1.89
CA GLY A 81 -2.33 8.16 -2.75
C GLY A 81 -2.07 7.87 -4.22
N PHE A 82 -0.85 8.13 -4.69
CA PHE A 82 -0.44 7.83 -6.06
C PHE A 82 -0.43 6.32 -6.32
N GLY A 83 0.06 5.52 -5.37
CA GLY A 83 -0.02 4.05 -5.46
C GLY A 83 -1.46 3.55 -5.60
N LEU A 84 -2.40 4.10 -4.82
CA LEU A 84 -3.82 3.78 -4.96
C LEU A 84 -4.42 4.23 -6.31
N ALA A 85 -4.06 5.41 -6.78
CA ALA A 85 -4.53 5.97 -8.05
C ALA A 85 -4.05 5.15 -9.25
N LEU A 86 -2.75 4.83 -9.30
CA LEU A 86 -2.18 3.98 -10.34
C LEU A 86 -2.80 2.58 -10.31
N ARG A 87 -2.96 1.99 -9.12
CA ARG A 87 -3.65 0.71 -8.98
C ARG A 87 -5.05 0.80 -9.59
N ALA A 88 -5.84 1.81 -9.25
CA ALA A 88 -7.17 1.97 -9.82
C ALA A 88 -7.14 2.09 -11.35
N LEU A 89 -6.23 2.90 -11.90
CA LEU A 89 -6.08 3.11 -13.34
C LEU A 89 -5.73 1.82 -14.10
N PHE A 90 -4.73 1.07 -13.64
CA PHE A 90 -4.24 -0.11 -14.36
C PHE A 90 -5.07 -1.36 -14.09
N HIS A 91 -5.69 -1.47 -12.92
CA HIS A 91 -6.51 -2.64 -12.59
C HIS A 91 -7.80 -2.71 -13.44
N HIS A 92 -8.22 -1.63 -14.09
CA HIS A 92 -9.31 -1.67 -15.09
C HIS A 92 -8.92 -2.45 -16.36
N HIS A 93 -7.63 -2.56 -16.66
CA HIS A 93 -7.12 -3.17 -17.89
C HIS A 93 -6.64 -4.62 -17.67
N VAL A 94 -6.63 -5.08 -16.42
CA VAL A 94 -6.04 -6.35 -16.02
C VAL A 94 -7.11 -7.27 -15.44
N SER A 95 -7.13 -8.52 -15.88
CA SER A 95 -8.01 -9.54 -15.30
C SER A 95 -7.55 -9.93 -13.90
N ASP A 96 -8.45 -9.82 -12.91
CA ASP A 96 -8.22 -10.16 -11.49
C ASP A 96 -7.69 -11.58 -11.26
N SER A 97 -7.91 -12.50 -12.20
CA SER A 97 -7.46 -13.89 -12.10
C SER A 97 -6.00 -14.10 -12.51
N ARG A 98 -5.37 -13.15 -13.20
CA ARG A 98 -4.02 -13.31 -13.74
C ARG A 98 -2.98 -12.78 -12.74
N PHE A 99 -2.23 -13.70 -12.13
CA PHE A 99 -1.13 -13.39 -11.21
C PHE A 99 -0.15 -12.36 -11.79
N ILE A 100 0.31 -12.55 -13.04
CA ILE A 100 1.28 -11.66 -13.70
C ILE A 100 0.73 -10.24 -13.81
N GLY A 101 -0.53 -10.08 -14.22
CA GLY A 101 -1.14 -8.77 -14.33
C GLY A 101 -1.22 -8.07 -12.97
N ARG A 102 -1.52 -8.82 -11.91
CA ARG A 102 -1.51 -8.29 -10.55
C ARG A 102 -0.08 -7.93 -10.11
N LEU A 103 0.91 -8.76 -10.39
CA LEU A 103 2.29 -8.43 -10.09
C LEU A 103 2.70 -7.07 -10.71
N LEU A 104 2.38 -6.84 -11.98
CA LEU A 104 2.67 -5.58 -12.66
C LEU A 104 1.95 -4.38 -12.02
N VAL A 105 0.67 -4.51 -11.70
CA VAL A 105 -0.09 -3.45 -11.02
C VAL A 105 0.49 -3.16 -9.63
N GLY A 106 0.92 -4.20 -8.91
CA GLY A 106 1.60 -4.07 -7.62
C GLY A 106 2.93 -3.32 -7.73
N ILE A 107 3.75 -3.63 -8.73
CA ILE A 107 5.01 -2.93 -9.01
C ILE A 107 4.72 -1.45 -9.26
N ILE A 108 3.82 -1.16 -10.20
CA ILE A 108 3.46 0.20 -10.58
C ILE A 108 2.92 0.99 -9.37
N ALA A 109 2.12 0.37 -8.50
CA ALA A 109 1.60 1.01 -7.30
C ALA A 109 2.65 1.23 -6.20
N ALA A 110 3.70 0.39 -6.14
CA ALA A 110 4.75 0.45 -5.13
C ALA A 110 5.83 1.50 -5.45
N VAL A 111 6.16 1.67 -6.74
CA VAL A 111 7.24 2.56 -7.21
C VAL A 111 7.14 4.00 -6.67
N PRO A 112 5.98 4.69 -6.72
CA PRO A 112 5.88 6.08 -6.28
C PRO A 112 6.32 6.26 -4.83
N LEU A 113 5.86 5.36 -3.97
CA LEU A 113 6.19 5.39 -2.55
C LEU A 113 7.69 5.19 -2.33
N SER A 114 8.30 4.23 -3.03
CA SER A 114 9.75 3.98 -2.94
C SER A 114 10.58 5.16 -3.44
N LEU A 115 10.12 5.87 -4.48
CA LEU A 115 10.78 7.09 -4.95
C LEU A 115 10.68 8.23 -3.94
N PHE A 116 9.52 8.43 -3.31
CA PHE A 116 9.36 9.44 -2.25
C PHE A 116 10.20 9.10 -1.01
N ASP A 117 10.27 7.82 -0.62
CA ASP A 117 11.12 7.38 0.49
C ASP A 117 12.60 7.60 0.18
N ALA A 118 13.05 7.27 -1.03
CA ALA A 118 14.43 7.49 -1.47
C ALA A 118 14.78 8.99 -1.48
N HIS A 119 13.88 9.82 -2.00
CA HIS A 119 14.05 11.26 -1.99
C HIS A 119 14.12 11.82 -0.57
N ALA A 120 13.21 11.42 0.31
CA ALA A 120 13.19 11.86 1.71
C ALA A 120 14.45 11.40 2.48
N ALA A 121 14.94 10.19 2.22
CA ALA A 121 16.18 9.68 2.80
C ALA A 121 17.41 10.47 2.34
N ASN A 122 17.49 10.80 1.05
CA ASN A 122 18.56 11.65 0.52
C ASN A 122 18.58 13.04 1.17
N LEU A 123 17.41 13.61 1.49
CA LEU A 123 17.32 14.92 2.17
C LEU A 123 17.88 14.89 3.60
N ILE A 124 17.86 13.74 4.28
CA ILE A 124 18.43 13.55 5.62
C ILE A 124 19.84 12.94 5.59
N GLY A 125 20.46 12.85 4.40
CA GLY A 125 21.81 12.31 4.21
C GLY A 125 21.92 10.79 4.29
N VAL A 126 20.79 10.07 4.21
CA VAL A 126 20.75 8.60 4.22
C VAL A 126 20.57 8.09 2.80
N ASN A 127 21.59 7.43 2.26
CA ASN A 127 21.52 6.83 0.93
C ASN A 127 21.16 5.34 1.05
N PHE A 128 20.01 4.96 0.48
CA PHE A 128 19.68 3.55 0.31
C PHE A 128 20.43 2.96 -0.89
N ALA A 129 20.92 1.74 -0.76
CA ALA A 129 21.41 1.00 -1.92
C ALA A 129 20.26 0.77 -2.92
N PRO A 130 20.48 0.94 -4.24
CA PRO A 130 19.43 0.77 -5.25
C PRO A 130 18.70 -0.57 -5.15
N GLY A 131 19.43 -1.65 -4.87
CA GLY A 131 18.87 -2.99 -4.71
C GLY A 131 17.85 -3.12 -3.57
N VAL A 132 17.93 -2.30 -2.53
CA VAL A 132 16.95 -2.32 -1.42
C VAL A 132 15.59 -1.79 -1.88
N LEU A 133 15.58 -0.73 -2.70
CA LEU A 133 14.34 -0.13 -3.22
C LEU A 133 13.66 -1.09 -4.20
N GLU A 134 14.42 -1.66 -5.12
CA GLU A 134 13.94 -2.67 -6.07
C GLU A 134 13.33 -3.86 -5.34
N TRP A 135 14.03 -4.36 -4.31
CA TRP A 135 13.57 -5.49 -3.51
C TRP A 135 12.25 -5.19 -2.78
N ARG A 136 12.12 -4.02 -2.15
CA ARG A 136 10.88 -3.60 -1.48
C ARG A 136 9.71 -3.54 -2.45
N VAL A 137 9.92 -3.00 -3.65
CA VAL A 137 8.92 -2.93 -4.72
C VAL A 137 8.48 -4.33 -5.13
N VAL A 138 9.45 -5.22 -5.41
CA VAL A 138 9.18 -6.61 -5.82
C VAL A 138 8.42 -7.38 -4.74
N TRP A 139 8.87 -7.34 -3.49
CA TRP A 139 8.20 -8.05 -2.40
C TRP A 139 6.79 -7.55 -2.15
N LEU A 140 6.59 -6.23 -2.19
CA LEU A 140 5.26 -5.66 -2.03
C LEU A 140 4.34 -6.10 -3.17
N ALA A 141 4.84 -6.10 -4.40
CA ALA A 141 4.09 -6.53 -5.56
C ALA A 141 3.75 -8.03 -5.52
N VAL A 142 4.71 -8.87 -5.12
CA VAL A 142 4.50 -10.32 -4.96
C VAL A 142 3.47 -10.57 -3.86
N ALA A 143 3.64 -9.97 -2.68
CA ALA A 143 2.70 -10.11 -1.58
C ALA A 143 1.29 -9.65 -2.00
N TRP A 144 1.19 -8.52 -2.70
CA TRP A 144 -0.08 -8.03 -3.23
C TRP A 144 -0.69 -8.95 -4.28
N ALA A 145 0.11 -9.54 -5.17
CA ALA A 145 -0.35 -10.48 -6.20
C ALA A 145 -0.82 -11.80 -5.60
N LEU A 146 -0.22 -12.25 -4.49
CA LEU A 146 -0.64 -13.45 -3.75
C LEU A 146 -1.91 -13.21 -2.94
N LEU A 147 -2.00 -12.08 -2.24
CA LEU A 147 -3.15 -11.70 -1.42
C LEU A 147 -4.31 -11.31 -2.34
N GLN A 148 -5.11 -12.28 -2.79
CA GLN A 148 -6.31 -12.04 -3.59
C GLN A 148 -7.08 -10.84 -3.02
N THR A 149 -7.19 -9.77 -3.82
CA THR A 149 -8.08 -8.67 -3.47
C THR A 149 -9.47 -9.26 -3.31
N PRO A 150 -10.20 -8.95 -2.21
CA PRO A 150 -11.53 -9.49 -2.04
C PRO A 150 -12.32 -9.16 -3.30
N PRO A 151 -12.97 -10.16 -3.94
CA PRO A 151 -13.63 -9.96 -5.23
C PRO A 151 -14.52 -8.72 -5.09
N SER A 152 -14.34 -7.74 -5.99
CA SER A 152 -15.26 -6.62 -6.07
C SER A 152 -16.64 -7.25 -6.15
N TRP A 153 -17.47 -7.02 -5.13
CA TRP A 153 -18.76 -7.67 -4.99
C TRP A 153 -19.46 -7.54 -6.33
N ARG A 154 -19.52 -8.63 -7.12
CA ARG A 154 -20.51 -8.72 -8.17
C ARG A 154 -21.80 -8.61 -7.38
N ARG A 155 -22.43 -7.44 -7.39
CA ARG A 155 -23.86 -7.41 -7.10
C ARG A 155 -24.43 -8.49 -8.00
N PRO A 156 -25.17 -9.49 -7.48
CA PRO A 156 -25.95 -10.33 -8.36
C PRO A 156 -26.71 -9.35 -9.26
N ALA A 157 -26.59 -9.55 -10.57
CA ALA A 157 -27.39 -8.80 -11.52
C ALA A 157 -28.81 -8.86 -10.98
N ARG A 158 -29.41 -7.69 -10.71
CA ARG A 158 -30.84 -7.67 -10.41
C ARG A 158 -31.47 -8.30 -11.64
N ALA A 159 -32.01 -9.51 -11.48
CA ALA A 159 -32.89 -10.09 -12.47
C ALA A 159 -34.02 -9.07 -12.63
N ILE A 160 -34.09 -8.49 -13.82
CA ILE A 160 -35.20 -7.67 -14.28
C ILE A 160 -36.33 -8.63 -14.62
#